data_AF-A0A7X0XCK0-F1
#
_entry.id   AF-A0A7X0XCK0-F1
#
_cell.length_a   1.000
_cell.length_b   1.000
_cell.length_c   1.000
_cell.angle_alpha   90.00
_cell.angle_beta   90.00
_cell.angle_gamma   90.00
#
_symmetry.space_group_name_H-M   'P 1'
#
loop_
_entity.id
_entity.type
_entity.pdbx_description
1 polymer ?
#
loop_
_entity_poly.entity_id
_entity_poly.type
_entity_poly.pdbx_seq_one_letter_code
_entity_poly.pdbx_strand_id
1 'polypeptide(L)' 'MTKYQHGIVYSKRNGVNQFLFSFRTTSELFLHIDKEFERRNLQKHMHYAYALVDGKEIKLFD' A
#
# COMPACT_ATOMS: atom_id res chain seq x y z
N MET A 1 -22.49 -4.34 -8.26
CA MET A 1 -21.26 -4.02 -9.02
C MET A 1 -20.27 -3.37 -8.06
N THR A 2 -19.36 -4.17 -7.50
CA THR A 2 -18.24 -3.64 -6.71
C THR A 2 -17.30 -2.92 -7.68
N LYS A 3 -17.23 -1.59 -7.60
CA LYS A 3 -16.24 -0.80 -8.35
C LYS A 3 -14.86 -1.39 -8.05
N TYR A 4 -14.17 -1.89 -9.08
CA TYR A 4 -12.78 -2.30 -8.96
C TYR A 4 -11.97 -1.08 -8.53
N GLN A 5 -11.56 -1.03 -7.26
CA GLN A 5 -10.64 -0.01 -6.78
C GLN A 5 -9.23 -0.46 -7.14
N HIS A 6 -8.75 0.03 -8.28
CA HIS A 6 -7.33 -0.02 -8.60
C HIS A 6 -6.60 0.98 -7.71
N GLY A 7 -5.53 0.53 -7.07
CA GLY A 7 -4.71 1.38 -6.24
C GLY A 7 -3.24 0.97 -6.26
N ILE A 8 -2.40 1.88 -5.77
CA ILE A 8 -0.98 1.62 -5.55
C ILE A 8 -0.66 1.81 -4.08
N VAL A 9 0.26 1.01 -3.58
CA VAL A 9 0.85 1.15 -2.26
C VAL A 9 2.29 1.61 -2.43
N TYR A 10 2.67 2.62 -1.64
CA TYR A 10 4.01 3.21 -1.65
C TYR A 10 4.39 3.69 -0.25
N SER A 11 5.68 3.93 -0.05
CA SER A 11 6.23 4.48 1.17
C SER A 11 6.74 5.90 0.99
N LYS A 12 6.47 6.80 1.94
CA LYS A 12 6.98 8.18 2.01
C LYS A 12 8.12 8.34 3.01
N ARG A 13 9.08 7.42 3.01
CA ARG A 13 10.20 7.46 3.98
C ARG A 13 11.26 8.47 3.52
N ASN A 14 11.71 9.35 4.43
CA ASN A 14 12.74 10.36 4.17
C ASN A 14 12.43 11.31 2.99
N GLY A 15 11.15 11.61 2.74
CA GLY A 15 10.74 12.49 1.65
C GLY A 15 10.80 11.87 0.24
N VAL A 16 11.11 10.57 0.13
CA VAL A 16 11.12 9.83 -1.13
C VAL A 16 9.89 8.94 -1.20
N ASN A 17 9.18 8.98 -2.32
CA ASN A 17 8.08 8.07 -2.63
C ASN A 17 8.64 6.79 -3.26
N GLN A 18 8.58 5.68 -2.53
CA GLN A 18 9.00 4.37 -3.02
C GLN A 18 7.78 3.48 -3.30
N PHE A 19 7.60 3.09 -4.56
CA PHE A 19 6.58 2.12 -4.94
C PHE A 19 6.80 0.76 -4.24
N LEU A 20 5.71 0.16 -3.75
CA LEU A 20 5.72 -1.18 -3.13
C LEU A 20 5.00 -2.18 -4.04
N PHE A 21 3.70 -1.99 -4.29
CA PHE A 21 2.91 -2.86 -5.17
C PHE A 21 1.61 -2.16 -5.63
N SER A 22 0.96 -2.74 -6.63
CA SER A 22 -0.39 -2.34 -7.08
C SER A 22 -1.41 -3.41 -6.72
N PHE A 23 -2.67 -3.03 -6.54
CA PHE A 23 -3.77 -3.95 -6.30
C PHE A 23 -5.00 -3.53 -7.11
N ARG A 24 -5.88 -4.49 -7.41
CA ARG A 24 -7.12 -4.26 -8.18
C ARG A 24 -8.39 -4.41 -7.35
N THR A 25 -8.26 -5.04 -6.19
CA THR A 25 -9.35 -5.29 -5.25
C THR A 25 -8.85 -5.12 -3.83
N THR A 26 -9.77 -4.87 -2.90
CA THR A 26 -9.44 -4.80 -1.47
C THR A 26 -8.91 -6.13 -0.93
N SER A 27 -9.40 -7.27 -1.43
CA SER A 27 -8.88 -8.60 -1.06
C SER A 27 -7.43 -8.78 -1.49
N GLU A 28 -7.08 -8.32 -2.69
CA GLU A 28 -5.71 -8.34 -3.20
C GLU A 28 -4.78 -7.42 -2.40
N LEU A 29 -5.27 -6.26 -1.95
CA LEU A 29 -4.54 -5.35 -1.06
C LEU A 29 -4.10 -6.08 0.22
N PHE A 30 -5.03 -6.71 0.95
CA PHE A 30 -4.69 -7.39 2.20
C PHE A 30 -3.68 -8.53 1.98
N LEU A 31 -3.89 -9.35 0.95
CA LEU A 31 -2.96 -10.44 0.62
C LEU A 31 -1.54 -9.95 0.30
N HIS A 32 -1.41 -8.83 -0.41
CA HIS A 32 -0.11 -8.25 -0.71
C HIS A 32 0.51 -7.55 0.50
N ILE A 33 -0.28 -6.89 1.35
CA ILE A 33 0.20 -6.34 2.62
C ILE A 33 0.86 -7.44 3.43
N ASP A 34 0.16 -8.54 3.71
CA ASP A 34 0.69 -9.64 4.53
C ASP A 34 2.01 -10.20 3.95
N LYS A 35 2.03 -10.45 2.63
CA LYS A 35 3.20 -10.97 1.92
C LYS A 35 4.40 -10.02 1.95
N GLU A 36 4.17 -8.73 1.76
CA GLU A 36 5.26 -7.74 1.77
C GLU A 36 5.72 -7.40 3.20
N PHE A 37 4.84 -7.55 4.20
CA PHE A 37 5.19 -7.50 5.63
C PHE A 37 6.17 -8.60 6.00
N GLU A 38 5.91 -9.85 5.59
CA GLU A 38 6.79 -10.99 5.84
C GLU A 38 8.18 -10.81 5.22
N ARG A 39 8.27 -10.08 4.10
CA ARG A 39 9.52 -9.82 3.37
C ARG A 39 10.46 -8.79 4.04
N ARG A 40 10.17 -8.31 5.26
CA ARG A 40 10.92 -7.27 6.02
C ARG A 40 11.02 -5.89 5.35
N ASN A 41 10.65 -5.75 4.08
CA ASN A 41 10.58 -4.46 3.39
C ASN A 41 9.45 -3.61 3.97
N LEU A 42 8.25 -4.14 4.16
CA LEU A 42 7.15 -3.34 4.70
C LEU A 42 7.35 -2.99 6.18
N GLN A 43 8.02 -3.81 7.00
CA GLN A 43 8.32 -3.45 8.40
C GLN A 43 9.09 -2.12 8.53
N LYS A 44 10.08 -1.86 7.67
CA LYS A 44 10.85 -0.60 7.68
C LYS A 44 10.06 0.60 7.14
N HIS A 45 9.01 0.32 6.37
CA HIS A 45 8.23 1.30 5.63
C HIS A 45 6.81 1.46 6.17
N MET A 46 6.42 0.66 7.18
CA MET A 46 5.05 0.53 7.70
C MET A 46 4.49 1.87 8.16
N HIS A 47 5.21 2.58 9.02
CA HIS A 47 4.81 3.91 9.52
C HIS A 47 4.75 4.98 8.43
N TYR A 48 5.27 4.69 7.25
CA TYR A 48 5.35 5.59 6.11
C TYR A 48 4.53 5.06 4.91
N ALA A 49 3.72 4.00 5.08
CA ALA A 49 3.03 3.35 3.99
C ALA A 49 1.66 4.00 3.73
N TYR A 50 1.40 4.29 2.45
CA TYR A 50 0.16 4.89 1.98
C TYR A 50 -0.39 4.10 0.80
N ALA A 51 -1.72 4.07 0.68
CA ALA A 51 -2.42 3.64 -0.50
C ALA A 51 -2.99 4.86 -1.25
N LEU A 52 -2.79 4.92 -2.57
CA LEU A 52 -3.48 5.86 -3.45
C LEU A 52 -4.60 5.12 -4.18
N VAL A 53 -5.85 5.48 -3.87
CA VAL A 53 -7.06 4.86 -4.43
C VAL A 53 -7.96 5.96 -4.98
N ASP A 54 -8.30 5.89 -6.27
CA ASP A 54 -9.15 6.90 -6.92
C ASP A 54 -8.68 8.36 -6.68
N GLY A 55 -7.35 8.57 -6.63
CA GLY A 55 -6.74 9.87 -6.37
C GLY A 55 -6.72 10.31 -4.89
N LYS A 56 -7.26 9.49 -3.98
CA LYS A 56 -7.21 9.73 -2.52
C LYS A 56 -6.07 8.95 -1.89
N GLU A 57 -5.27 9.64 -1.11
CA GLU A 57 -4.18 9.05 -0.33
C GLU A 57 -4.68 8.65 1.05
N ILE A 58 -4.40 7.41 1.46
CA ILE A 58 -4.84 6.81 2.72
C ILE A 58 -3.61 6.24 3.43
N LYS A 59 -3.37 6.67 4.67
CA LYS A 59 -2.31 6.10 5.51
C LYS A 59 -2.73 4.70 5.96
N LEU A 60 -1.86 3.71 5.77
CA LEU A 60 -2.22 2.30 5.99
C LEU A 60 -2.06 1.84 7.44
N PHE A 61 -1.16 2.49 8.19
CA PHE A 61 -0.83 2.10 9.57
C PHE A 61 -0.64 3.37 10.42
N ASP A 62 -1.17 3.38 11.64
CA ASP A 62 -0.91 4.43 12.63
C ASP A 62 0.23 4.05 13.58
#